data_AF-A0A5N3VYA4-F1
#
_entry.id   AF-A0A5N3VYA4-F1
#
_cell.length_a   1.000
_cell.length_b   1.000
_cell.length_c   1.000
_cell.angle_alpha   90.00
_cell.angle_beta   90.00
_cell.angle_gamma   90.00
#
_symmetry.space_group_name_H-M   'P 1'
#
loop_
_entity.id
_entity.type
_entity.pdbx_description
1 polymer ?
#
loop_
_entity_poly.entity_id
_entity_poly.type
_entity_poly.pdbx_seq_one_letter_code
_entity_poly.pdbx_strand_id
1 'polypeptide(L)'
;PSKKKPKTVKFEKSKPDLLLGTCVLGRSQVALLQNVTNEGRSYSFVSLSFASSKEGWPLEGRETSESSKSLLTNSQCKIPGCFFHGLENLKQYSGKNYKQNKDELIQKIYSLLNSSVFDQKMPEKIEIGWSKKMVRSAGLCTTGKLRYPKRQRYAKIRISLKVCDSADRLRDTLIHEVCHAASWLLDGVRDSHGDMWRYYARKSNMVHPELPKVTRCHNYKINYKIYYECTQCKSRVGRYSRSLDTTRFICAKCKGSLVLLPLTRKDGTPIQPHVRPFAKYVQENYRKVKRETEGISHGDVMRKLSKDFIAKKQSQGL
;
A
#
# COMPACT_ATOMS: atom_id res chain seq x y z
N PRO A 1 69.50 -33.93 37.14
CA PRO A 1 69.63 -33.97 35.67
C PRO A 1 68.52 -34.80 35.01
N SER A 2 67.43 -34.13 34.60
CA SER A 2 66.57 -34.57 33.49
C SER A 2 65.69 -33.38 33.08
N LYS A 3 65.71 -33.09 31.78
CA LYS A 3 65.15 -31.87 31.17
C LYS A 3 63.67 -32.05 30.83
N LYS A 4 62.90 -30.98 31.11
CA LYS A 4 61.70 -30.41 30.46
C LYS A 4 60.91 -31.27 29.45
N LYS A 5 59.57 -31.22 29.57
CA LYS A 5 58.67 -30.59 28.58
C LYS A 5 57.31 -30.25 29.24
N PRO A 6 56.84 -28.99 29.20
CA PRO A 6 55.53 -28.61 29.72
C PRO A 6 54.41 -28.82 28.68
N LYS A 7 53.21 -29.15 29.18
CA LYS A 7 51.98 -29.41 28.42
C LYS A 7 51.46 -28.12 27.77
N THR A 8 51.17 -28.18 26.47
CA THR A 8 50.42 -27.15 25.73
C THR A 8 48.94 -27.16 26.13
N VAL A 9 48.49 -26.10 26.79
CA VAL A 9 47.07 -25.79 27.02
C VAL A 9 46.65 -24.77 25.96
N LYS A 10 45.66 -25.12 25.15
CA LYS A 10 45.00 -24.20 24.21
C LYS A 10 44.11 -23.26 25.04
N PHE A 11 44.38 -21.96 24.99
CA PHE A 11 43.49 -20.94 25.52
C PHE A 11 42.51 -20.49 24.43
N GLU A 12 41.22 -20.67 24.70
CA GLU A 12 40.13 -19.93 24.07
C GLU A 12 40.32 -18.44 24.32
N LYS A 13 40.20 -17.62 23.26
CA LYS A 13 40.03 -16.18 23.41
C LYS A 13 38.54 -15.86 23.40
N SER A 14 38.01 -15.69 24.61
CA SER A 14 36.78 -15.00 24.92
C SER A 14 36.90 -13.49 24.59
N LYS A 15 35.73 -12.88 24.38
CA LYS A 15 35.46 -11.46 24.08
C LYS A 15 36.27 -10.48 24.95
N PRO A 16 36.56 -9.27 24.45
CA PRO A 16 36.63 -8.10 25.31
C PRO A 16 35.25 -7.43 25.37
N ASP A 17 34.55 -7.60 26.50
CA ASP A 17 33.77 -6.49 27.04
C ASP A 17 34.74 -5.38 27.43
N LEU A 18 34.43 -4.11 27.17
CA LEU A 18 34.62 -3.06 28.17
C LEU A 18 33.85 -1.78 27.79
N LEU A 19 32.82 -1.54 28.61
CA LEU A 19 32.44 -0.28 29.25
C LEU A 19 31.93 0.89 28.39
N LEU A 20 30.60 1.07 28.50
CA LEU A 20 30.01 2.39 28.62
C LEU A 20 30.65 3.13 29.80
N GLY A 21 31.21 4.31 29.51
CA GLY A 21 31.47 5.36 30.48
C GLY A 21 31.18 6.70 29.81
N THR A 22 30.13 7.38 30.25
CA THR A 22 29.80 8.74 29.81
C THR A 22 30.59 9.76 30.60
N CYS A 23 31.19 10.74 29.93
CA CYS A 23 31.41 12.06 30.51
C CYS A 23 31.26 13.11 29.40
N VAL A 24 30.35 14.05 29.61
CA VAL A 24 30.09 15.20 28.74
C VAL A 24 31.12 16.27 29.07
N LEU A 25 31.74 16.90 28.06
CA LEU A 25 32.07 18.33 27.99
C LEU A 25 32.70 18.63 26.61
N GLY A 26 32.11 19.56 25.86
CA GLY A 26 32.85 20.41 24.90
C GLY A 26 33.32 19.83 23.55
N ARG A 27 32.64 20.29 22.49
CA ARG A 27 33.13 20.61 21.13
C ARG A 27 34.10 19.63 20.42
N SER A 28 33.53 18.94 19.42
CA SER A 28 34.17 18.47 18.18
C SER A 28 35.31 17.44 18.29
N GLN A 29 35.03 16.19 17.90
CA GLN A 29 36.04 15.36 17.24
C GLN A 29 35.44 14.61 16.06
N VAL A 30 36.13 14.77 14.93
CA VAL A 30 35.92 14.15 13.64
C VAL A 30 36.61 12.78 13.67
N ALA A 31 35.90 11.70 13.36
CA ALA A 31 36.56 10.43 13.08
C ALA A 31 37.12 10.47 11.65
N LEU A 32 38.43 10.65 11.52
CA LEU A 32 39.18 10.39 10.28
C LEU A 32 39.24 8.86 10.08
N LEU A 33 38.69 8.36 8.98
CA LEU A 33 39.11 7.08 8.42
C LEU A 33 40.03 7.38 7.25
N GLN A 34 41.33 7.20 7.47
CA GLN A 34 42.32 7.12 6.40
C GLN A 34 42.07 5.84 5.60
N ASN A 35 41.83 5.97 4.30
CA ASN A 35 42.15 4.91 3.36
C ASN A 35 43.22 5.43 2.41
N VAL A 36 44.34 4.71 2.43
CA VAL A 36 45.50 4.90 1.57
C VAL A 36 45.08 4.75 0.11
N THR A 37 45.44 5.75 -0.70
CA THR A 37 45.19 5.83 -2.13
C THR A 37 46.07 4.85 -2.91
N ASN A 38 45.54 4.32 -4.02
CA ASN A 38 46.38 4.17 -5.21
C ASN A 38 45.56 4.49 -6.46
N GLU A 39 46.21 5.26 -7.34
CA GLU A 39 45.84 5.62 -8.72
C GLU A 39 44.82 6.74 -8.93
N GLY A 40 45.31 7.77 -9.63
CA GLY A 40 44.69 9.07 -9.76
C GLY A 40 43.56 9.14 -10.79
N ARG A 41 42.56 9.96 -10.47
CA ARG A 41 41.80 10.78 -11.43
C ARG A 41 41.13 11.91 -10.68
N SER A 42 41.41 13.14 -11.12
CA SER A 42 40.86 14.39 -10.60
C SER A 42 39.36 14.49 -10.83
N TYR A 43 38.61 14.94 -9.81
CA TYR A 43 37.25 15.46 -9.98
C TYR A 43 37.06 16.72 -9.14
N SER A 44 36.52 17.75 -9.79
CA SER A 44 36.17 19.06 -9.24
C SER A 44 34.95 19.00 -8.33
N PHE A 45 35.05 19.56 -7.13
CA PHE A 45 33.97 19.67 -6.13
C PHE A 45 33.32 21.05 -6.22
N VAL A 46 31.99 21.10 -6.31
CA VAL A 46 31.19 22.33 -6.11
C VAL A 46 30.67 22.30 -4.67
N SER A 47 31.15 23.24 -3.85
CA SER A 47 30.74 23.40 -2.45
C SER A 47 29.40 24.14 -2.34
N LEU A 48 28.39 23.52 -1.73
CA LEU A 48 27.19 24.17 -1.23
C LEU A 48 27.22 24.14 0.30
N SER A 49 27.47 25.29 0.91
CA SER A 49 27.52 25.47 2.36
C SER A 49 26.12 25.41 2.97
N PHE A 50 25.89 24.50 3.92
CA PHE A 50 24.72 24.52 4.79
C PHE A 50 25.08 25.17 6.13
N ALA A 51 24.48 26.33 6.42
CA ALA A 51 24.53 26.94 7.74
C ALA A 51 23.54 26.22 8.67
N SER A 52 24.06 25.73 9.81
CA SER A 52 23.30 25.07 10.87
C SER A 52 23.05 26.05 12.01
N SER A 53 21.84 26.60 12.13
CA SER A 53 21.43 27.36 13.31
C SER A 53 20.63 26.45 14.25
N LYS A 54 21.13 26.31 15.48
CA LYS A 54 20.53 25.61 16.61
C LYS A 54 19.62 26.58 17.36
N GLU A 55 18.36 26.23 17.55
CA GLU A 55 17.47 26.85 18.54
C GLU A 55 16.69 25.72 19.23
N GLY A 56 16.65 25.76 20.56
CA GLY A 56 16.24 24.65 21.43
C GLY A 56 14.73 24.48 21.58
N TRP A 57 14.35 23.33 22.14
CA TRP A 57 12.97 22.97 22.48
C TRP A 57 12.66 23.33 23.95
N PRO A 58 11.48 23.90 24.25
CA PRO A 58 10.82 23.70 25.53
C PRO A 58 9.53 22.85 25.39
N LEU A 59 9.21 22.16 26.49
CA LEU A 59 8.13 21.20 26.67
C LEU A 59 6.77 21.88 26.99
N GLU A 60 5.71 21.21 26.51
CA GLU A 60 4.29 21.15 26.91
C GLU A 60 3.46 22.42 27.21
N GLY A 61 2.33 22.54 26.47
CA GLY A 61 1.21 23.42 26.78
C GLY A 61 0.00 23.23 25.85
N ARG A 62 -1.04 22.56 26.37
CA ARG A 62 -2.50 22.59 26.09
C ARG A 62 -3.07 22.97 24.70
N GLU A 63 -4.00 22.14 24.26
CA GLU A 63 -4.89 22.29 23.09
C GLU A 63 -5.65 23.63 23.05
N THR A 64 -5.75 24.23 21.86
CA THR A 64 -7.01 24.76 21.34
C THR A 64 -7.08 24.50 19.83
N SER A 65 -8.28 24.11 19.40
CA SER A 65 -8.63 23.74 18.03
C SER A 65 -8.77 24.95 17.12
N GLU A 66 -8.06 24.99 16.00
CA GLU A 66 -8.47 25.82 14.87
C GLU A 66 -7.99 25.29 13.51
N SER A 67 -8.94 25.37 12.57
CA SER A 67 -8.98 24.76 11.26
C SER A 67 -7.85 25.22 10.34
N SER A 68 -6.84 24.37 10.12
CA SER A 68 -5.79 24.59 9.11
C SER A 68 -6.25 24.12 7.73
N LYS A 69 -7.14 24.89 7.10
CA LYS A 69 -7.36 24.82 5.65
C LYS A 69 -6.24 25.58 4.94
N SER A 70 -5.40 24.81 4.25
CA SER A 70 -4.71 25.14 3.00
C SER A 70 -4.04 26.51 2.85
N LEU A 71 -2.72 26.52 3.07
CA LEU A 71 -1.80 27.33 2.27
C LEU A 71 -1.06 26.38 1.32
N LEU A 72 -1.78 25.86 0.31
CA LEU A 72 -1.13 25.32 -0.88
C LEU A 72 -0.93 26.50 -1.82
N THR A 73 0.22 27.16 -1.70
CA THR A 73 0.62 28.19 -2.64
C THR A 73 0.74 27.54 -4.02
N ASN A 74 0.13 28.19 -5.00
CA ASN A 74 0.02 27.80 -6.40
C ASN A 74 1.38 27.88 -7.11
N SER A 75 2.37 27.14 -6.62
CA SER A 75 3.68 27.00 -7.27
C SER A 75 3.57 25.92 -8.33
N GLN A 76 3.56 26.32 -9.58
CA GLN A 76 3.61 25.41 -10.71
C GLN A 76 4.95 24.65 -10.66
N CYS A 77 4.90 23.33 -10.70
CA CYS A 77 6.09 22.48 -10.74
C CYS A 77 7.01 22.92 -11.88
N LYS A 78 8.31 23.06 -11.61
CA LYS A 78 9.31 23.40 -12.63
C LYS A 78 9.82 22.18 -13.41
N ILE A 79 9.43 20.97 -13.01
CA ILE A 79 9.87 19.74 -13.66
C ILE A 79 9.15 19.58 -15.00
N PRO A 80 9.89 19.46 -16.13
CA PRO A 80 9.29 19.24 -17.44
C PRO A 80 8.39 17.99 -17.45
N GLY A 81 7.19 18.14 -18.01
CA GLY A 81 6.22 17.04 -18.08
C GLY A 81 5.59 16.65 -16.73
N CYS A 82 5.77 17.44 -15.67
CA CYS A 82 5.05 17.19 -14.43
C CYS A 82 3.54 17.44 -14.61
N PHE A 83 2.73 16.50 -14.12
CA PHE A 83 1.27 16.51 -14.21
C PHE A 83 0.57 16.21 -12.87
N PHE A 84 1.29 16.29 -11.74
CA PHE A 84 0.73 15.95 -10.43
C PHE A 84 -0.31 16.97 -9.92
N HIS A 85 -0.14 18.24 -10.30
CA HIS A 85 -1.06 19.31 -9.92
C HIS A 85 -2.45 19.05 -10.53
N GLY A 86 -3.48 19.02 -9.68
CA GLY A 86 -4.87 18.82 -10.11
C GLY A 86 -5.17 17.45 -10.71
N LEU A 87 -4.31 16.45 -10.51
CA LEU A 87 -4.47 15.09 -11.06
C LEU A 87 -5.85 14.49 -10.74
N GLU A 88 -6.37 14.72 -9.55
CA GLU A 88 -7.71 14.31 -9.10
C GLU A 88 -8.85 14.85 -9.97
N ASN A 89 -8.64 15.99 -10.63
CA ASN A 89 -9.65 16.69 -11.41
C ASN A 89 -9.55 16.40 -12.91
N LEU A 90 -8.52 15.66 -13.35
CA LEU A 90 -8.32 15.35 -14.76
C LEU A 90 -9.39 14.37 -15.26
N LYS A 91 -10.17 14.80 -16.26
CA LYS A 91 -11.23 14.01 -16.89
C LYS A 91 -10.75 12.66 -17.43
N GLN A 92 -9.50 12.59 -17.89
CA GLN A 92 -8.88 11.35 -18.38
C GLN A 92 -8.69 10.28 -17.29
N TYR A 93 -8.63 10.68 -16.01
CA TYR A 93 -8.41 9.77 -14.87
C TYR A 93 -9.57 9.79 -13.87
N SER A 94 -10.77 10.15 -14.33
CA SER A 94 -11.99 10.14 -13.51
C SER A 94 -13.00 9.09 -13.99
N GLY A 95 -13.83 8.61 -13.06
CA GLY A 95 -14.95 7.71 -13.36
C GLY A 95 -14.59 6.46 -14.16
N LYS A 96 -15.20 6.31 -15.35
CA LYS A 96 -14.93 5.17 -16.24
C LYS A 96 -13.53 5.26 -16.87
N ASN A 97 -13.08 6.46 -17.20
CA ASN A 97 -11.78 6.70 -17.84
C ASN A 97 -10.63 6.30 -16.92
N TYR A 98 -10.76 6.52 -15.61
CA TYR A 98 -9.79 6.00 -14.63
C TYR A 98 -9.54 4.50 -14.81
N LYS A 99 -10.61 3.70 -14.94
CA LYS A 99 -10.48 2.24 -15.02
C LYS A 99 -9.75 1.79 -16.28
N GLN A 100 -9.88 2.55 -17.36
CA GLN A 100 -9.24 2.29 -18.65
C GLN A 100 -7.78 2.78 -18.64
N ASN A 101 -7.52 3.94 -18.04
CA ASN A 101 -6.26 4.67 -18.19
C ASN A 101 -5.31 4.52 -16.97
N LYS A 102 -5.73 3.84 -15.90
CA LYS A 102 -4.91 3.67 -14.68
C LYS A 102 -3.57 2.96 -14.92
N ASP A 103 -3.48 2.07 -15.90
CA ASP A 103 -2.23 1.35 -16.21
C ASP A 103 -1.21 2.29 -16.85
N GLU A 104 -1.67 3.10 -17.80
CA GLU A 104 -0.88 4.20 -18.37
C GLU A 104 -0.47 5.22 -17.30
N LEU A 105 -1.39 5.57 -16.39
CA LEU A 105 -1.11 6.50 -15.29
C LEU A 105 0.02 5.98 -14.37
N ILE A 106 0.03 4.68 -14.03
CA ILE A 106 1.13 4.07 -13.29
C ILE A 106 2.47 4.31 -13.99
N GLN A 107 2.53 4.04 -15.30
CA GLN A 107 3.77 4.18 -16.07
C GLN A 107 4.23 5.64 -16.14
N LYS A 108 3.31 6.58 -16.36
CA LYS A 108 3.61 8.02 -16.38
C LYS A 108 4.16 8.51 -15.04
N ILE A 109 3.53 8.12 -13.93
CA ILE A 109 3.98 8.50 -12.58
C ILE A 109 5.36 7.90 -12.30
N TYR A 110 5.55 6.61 -12.60
CA TYR A 110 6.82 5.94 -12.38
C TYR A 110 7.96 6.59 -13.18
N SER A 111 7.73 6.81 -14.47
CA SER A 111 8.73 7.40 -15.37
C SER A 111 9.14 8.80 -14.91
N LEU A 112 8.15 9.64 -14.54
CA LEU A 112 8.41 10.99 -14.03
C LEU A 112 9.25 10.95 -12.74
N LEU A 113 8.90 10.09 -11.78
CA LEU A 113 9.67 9.95 -10.55
C LEU A 113 11.08 9.43 -10.81
N ASN A 114 11.26 8.46 -11.72
CA ASN A 114 12.59 7.96 -12.07
C ASN A 114 13.47 9.09 -12.64
N SER A 115 12.93 9.86 -13.58
CA SER A 115 13.69 10.93 -14.23
C SER A 115 14.00 12.10 -13.31
N SER A 116 13.08 12.47 -12.41
CA SER A 116 13.22 13.71 -11.63
C SER A 116 13.66 13.49 -10.18
N VAL A 117 13.28 12.37 -9.54
CA VAL A 117 13.56 12.11 -8.12
C VAL A 117 14.70 11.11 -7.96
N PHE A 118 14.79 10.11 -8.84
CA PHE A 118 15.78 9.04 -8.71
C PHE A 118 16.96 9.15 -9.68
N ASP A 119 17.09 10.29 -10.37
CA ASP A 119 18.21 10.61 -11.27
C ASP A 119 18.43 9.53 -12.36
N GLN A 120 17.34 8.92 -12.84
CA GLN A 120 17.34 7.77 -13.77
C GLN A 120 18.11 6.52 -13.28
N LYS A 121 18.28 6.37 -11.95
CA LYS A 121 18.98 5.23 -11.36
C LYS A 121 18.07 4.03 -11.07
N MET A 122 16.74 4.22 -11.08
CA MET A 122 15.83 3.08 -10.94
C MET A 122 15.75 2.31 -12.27
N PRO A 123 15.47 1.00 -12.25
CA PRO A 123 15.30 0.21 -13.46
C PRO A 123 14.27 0.83 -14.41
N GLU A 124 14.50 0.82 -15.71
CA GLU A 124 13.53 1.39 -16.68
C GLU A 124 12.13 0.76 -16.52
N LYS A 125 12.10 -0.54 -16.17
CA LYS A 125 10.87 -1.29 -15.90
C LYS A 125 10.95 -1.98 -14.56
N ILE A 126 9.98 -1.70 -13.69
CA ILE A 126 9.74 -2.39 -12.42
C ILE A 126 8.41 -3.14 -12.49
N GLU A 127 8.32 -4.29 -11.81
CA GLU A 127 7.08 -5.08 -11.77
C GLU A 127 6.04 -4.38 -10.87
N ILE A 128 5.22 -3.51 -11.44
CA ILE A 128 4.04 -2.93 -10.79
C ILE A 128 2.79 -3.64 -11.31
N GLY A 129 1.96 -4.16 -10.40
CA GLY A 129 0.73 -4.83 -10.80
C GLY A 129 -0.43 -4.65 -9.82
N TRP A 130 -1.63 -4.94 -10.30
CA TRP A 130 -2.85 -4.79 -9.50
C TRP A 130 -3.19 -6.03 -8.67
N SER A 131 -3.73 -5.80 -7.47
CA SER A 131 -4.22 -6.83 -6.56
C SER A 131 -5.72 -6.68 -6.31
N LYS A 132 -6.47 -7.75 -6.57
CA LYS A 132 -7.91 -7.88 -6.20
C LYS A 132 -8.11 -8.32 -4.74
N LYS A 133 -7.05 -8.90 -4.13
CA LYS A 133 -7.09 -9.54 -2.81
C LYS A 133 -6.80 -8.55 -1.68
N MET A 134 -6.03 -7.49 -1.94
CA MET A 134 -5.72 -6.46 -0.95
C MET A 134 -6.96 -5.66 -0.58
N VAL A 135 -7.32 -5.68 0.70
CA VAL A 135 -8.52 -4.99 1.24
C VAL A 135 -8.21 -4.05 2.41
N ARG A 136 -7.05 -4.19 3.05
CA ARG A 136 -6.64 -3.37 4.21
C ARG A 136 -5.57 -2.34 3.86
N SER A 137 -4.68 -2.66 2.92
CA SER A 137 -3.64 -1.76 2.43
C SER A 137 -3.92 -1.30 1.01
N ALA A 138 -3.44 -0.10 0.69
CA ALA A 138 -3.50 0.48 -0.64
C ALA A 138 -2.37 -0.06 -1.54
N GLY A 139 -1.16 -0.18 -0.99
CA GLY A 139 0.03 -0.66 -1.67
C GLY A 139 0.77 -1.74 -0.88
N LEU A 140 1.68 -2.44 -1.56
CA LEU A 140 2.68 -3.32 -0.98
C LEU A 140 3.90 -3.43 -1.90
N CYS A 141 5.05 -2.99 -1.41
CA CYS A 141 6.35 -3.25 -2.01
C CYS A 141 6.98 -4.53 -1.43
N THR A 142 7.31 -5.49 -2.30
CA THR A 142 8.04 -6.71 -1.96
C THR A 142 9.44 -6.64 -2.54
N THR A 143 10.44 -6.71 -1.68
CA THR A 143 11.85 -6.59 -2.06
C THR A 143 12.62 -7.89 -1.79
N GLY A 144 13.63 -8.16 -2.61
CA GLY A 144 14.45 -9.36 -2.46
C GLY A 144 15.76 -9.30 -3.25
N LYS A 145 16.51 -10.41 -3.20
CA LYS A 145 17.71 -10.64 -4.02
C LYS A 145 17.54 -11.93 -4.80
N LEU A 146 17.89 -11.91 -6.09
CA LEU A 146 18.02 -13.14 -6.87
C LEU A 146 19.23 -13.94 -6.35
N ARG A 147 19.13 -15.27 -6.36
CA ARG A 147 20.20 -16.16 -5.87
C ARG A 147 21.35 -16.30 -6.88
N TYR A 148 21.03 -16.38 -8.17
CA TYR A 148 21.96 -16.55 -9.31
C TYR A 148 21.40 -15.84 -10.55
N PRO A 149 22.23 -15.42 -11.54
CA PRO A 149 23.69 -15.54 -11.63
C PRO A 149 24.46 -14.40 -10.92
N LYS A 150 23.81 -13.26 -10.65
CA LYS A 150 24.33 -12.19 -9.77
C LYS A 150 23.28 -11.93 -8.68
N ARG A 151 23.71 -11.59 -7.46
CA ARG A 151 22.85 -11.24 -6.31
C ARG A 151 22.10 -9.91 -6.52
N GLN A 152 21.42 -9.78 -7.65
CA GLN A 152 20.73 -8.57 -8.07
C GLN A 152 19.50 -8.36 -7.20
N ARG A 153 19.39 -7.13 -6.69
CA ARG A 153 18.21 -6.70 -5.93
C ARG A 153 17.04 -6.52 -6.89
N TYR A 154 15.86 -6.96 -6.46
CA TYR A 154 14.61 -6.71 -7.16
C TYR A 154 13.57 -6.13 -6.20
N ALA A 155 12.60 -5.43 -6.77
CA ALA A 155 11.42 -4.94 -6.08
C ALA A 155 10.18 -5.21 -6.96
N LYS A 156 9.06 -5.54 -6.32
CA LYS A 156 7.76 -5.75 -6.94
C LYS A 156 6.73 -4.94 -6.18
N ILE A 157 5.90 -4.17 -6.88
CA ILE A 157 4.89 -3.32 -6.26
C ILE A 157 3.51 -3.88 -6.60
N ARG A 158 2.66 -4.03 -5.59
CA ARG A 158 1.25 -4.39 -5.75
C ARG A 158 0.36 -3.26 -5.30
N ILE A 159 -0.55 -2.82 -6.15
CA ILE A 159 -1.52 -1.77 -5.85
C ILE A 159 -2.92 -2.39 -5.71
N SER A 160 -3.67 -1.99 -4.69
CA SER A 160 -5.02 -2.47 -4.42
C SER A 160 -6.04 -1.84 -5.35
N LEU A 161 -6.74 -2.67 -6.12
CA LEU A 161 -7.87 -2.22 -6.95
C LEU A 161 -9.06 -1.71 -6.15
N LYS A 162 -9.15 -2.11 -4.88
CA LYS A 162 -10.30 -1.81 -4.02
C LYS A 162 -10.10 -0.52 -3.23
N VAL A 163 -8.84 -0.18 -2.93
CA VAL A 163 -8.48 1.00 -2.15
C VAL A 163 -8.05 2.16 -3.04
N CYS A 164 -7.25 1.90 -4.08
CA CYS A 164 -6.86 2.90 -5.08
C CYS A 164 -7.92 2.94 -6.18
N ASP A 165 -9.05 3.59 -5.90
CA ASP A 165 -10.20 3.74 -6.80
C ASP A 165 -10.26 5.11 -7.52
N SER A 166 -9.24 5.95 -7.31
CA SER A 166 -9.11 7.28 -7.91
C SER A 166 -7.64 7.61 -8.24
N ALA A 167 -7.43 8.66 -9.03
CA ALA A 167 -6.11 9.06 -9.53
C ALA A 167 -5.17 9.57 -8.42
N ASP A 168 -5.68 10.36 -7.48
CA ASP A 168 -4.96 10.86 -6.30
C ASP A 168 -4.49 9.71 -5.40
N ARG A 169 -5.38 8.76 -5.10
CA ARG A 169 -5.04 7.60 -4.27
C ARG A 169 -3.98 6.74 -4.93
N LEU A 170 -4.07 6.57 -6.25
CA LEU A 170 -3.06 5.84 -7.01
C LEU A 170 -1.72 6.57 -6.96
N ARG A 171 -1.69 7.89 -7.20
CA ARG A 171 -0.47 8.71 -7.12
C ARG A 171 0.20 8.58 -5.77
N ASP A 172 -0.52 8.90 -4.71
CA ASP A 172 0.03 8.94 -3.35
C ASP A 172 0.53 7.56 -2.91
N THR A 173 -0.24 6.50 -3.21
CA THR A 173 0.16 5.12 -2.89
C THR A 173 1.36 4.68 -3.71
N LEU A 174 1.38 4.96 -5.02
CA LEU A 174 2.47 4.53 -5.88
C LEU A 174 3.78 5.20 -5.49
N ILE A 175 3.76 6.51 -5.23
CA ILE A 175 4.95 7.25 -4.75
C ILE A 175 5.46 6.62 -3.45
N HIS A 176 4.58 6.31 -2.50
CA HIS A 176 4.93 5.65 -1.25
C HIS A 176 5.66 4.31 -1.47
N GLU A 177 5.10 3.44 -2.32
CA GLU A 177 5.68 2.13 -2.62
C GLU A 177 6.97 2.22 -3.44
N VAL A 178 7.10 3.23 -4.31
CA VAL A 178 8.32 3.47 -5.07
C VAL A 178 9.44 3.99 -4.16
N CYS A 179 9.15 4.78 -3.13
CA CYS A 179 10.14 5.15 -2.11
C CYS A 179 10.70 3.92 -1.38
N HIS A 180 9.86 2.92 -1.06
CA HIS A 180 10.34 1.64 -0.53
C HIS A 180 11.23 0.90 -1.53
N ALA A 181 10.82 0.88 -2.80
CA ALA A 181 11.61 0.25 -3.86
C ALA A 181 12.98 0.93 -4.03
N ALA A 182 13.03 2.27 -3.98
CA ALA A 182 14.26 3.04 -4.11
C ALA A 182 15.23 2.78 -2.95
N SER A 183 14.74 2.81 -1.69
CA SER A 183 15.52 2.47 -0.48
C SER A 183 16.24 1.12 -0.64
N TRP A 184 15.58 0.14 -1.24
CA TRP A 184 16.17 -1.18 -1.48
C TRP A 184 17.07 -1.24 -2.72
N LEU A 185 16.58 -0.76 -3.86
CA LEU A 185 17.27 -0.93 -5.14
C LEU A 185 18.54 -0.08 -5.21
N LEU A 186 18.48 1.16 -4.75
CA LEU A 186 19.58 2.11 -4.81
C LEU A 186 20.51 1.92 -3.61
N ASP A 187 19.97 1.95 -2.39
CA ASP A 187 20.81 2.00 -1.17
C ASP A 187 20.99 0.63 -0.50
N GLY A 188 20.07 -0.31 -0.75
CA GLY A 188 20.14 -1.63 -0.15
C GLY A 188 19.63 -1.73 1.26
N VAL A 189 18.86 -0.73 1.67
CA VAL A 189 18.24 -0.69 2.98
C VAL A 189 16.87 -1.34 2.86
N ARG A 190 16.62 -2.33 3.73
CA ARG A 190 15.32 -2.99 3.85
C ARG A 190 14.69 -2.60 5.17
N ASP A 191 14.19 -1.39 5.22
CA ASP A 191 13.43 -0.84 6.33
C ASP A 191 11.95 -0.67 5.95
N SER A 192 11.10 -0.38 6.94
CA SER A 192 9.74 0.07 6.67
C SER A 192 9.80 1.55 6.30
N HIS A 193 9.78 2.46 7.28
CA HIS A 193 9.83 3.91 7.05
C HIS A 193 11.03 4.54 7.76
N GLY A 194 12.20 3.90 7.63
CA GLY A 194 13.46 4.41 8.17
C GLY A 194 14.03 5.54 7.32
N ASP A 195 15.31 5.87 7.53
CA ASP A 195 15.85 7.14 7.07
C ASP A 195 15.95 7.24 5.54
N MET A 196 16.26 6.15 4.85
CA MET A 196 16.29 6.14 3.38
C MET A 196 14.90 6.30 2.78
N TRP A 197 13.88 5.66 3.34
CA TRP A 197 12.50 5.88 2.91
C TRP A 197 12.07 7.34 3.12
N ARG A 198 12.39 7.93 4.29
CA ARG A 198 12.09 9.33 4.59
C ARG A 198 12.84 10.29 3.68
N TYR A 199 14.08 9.97 3.33
CA TYR A 199 14.88 10.73 2.38
C TYR A 199 14.17 10.81 1.03
N TYR A 200 13.78 9.66 0.44
CA TYR A 200 13.09 9.67 -0.86
C TYR A 200 11.69 10.29 -0.80
N ALA A 201 10.95 10.10 0.29
CA ALA A 201 9.68 10.78 0.51
C ALA A 201 9.86 12.31 0.51
N ARG A 202 10.83 12.83 1.27
CA ARG A 202 11.16 14.27 1.31
C ARG A 202 11.69 14.77 -0.03
N LYS A 203 12.58 14.02 -0.69
CA LYS A 203 13.10 14.36 -2.02
C LYS A 203 11.95 14.47 -3.03
N SER A 204 10.99 13.54 -2.98
CA SER A 204 9.80 13.58 -3.85
C SER A 204 9.00 14.87 -3.64
N ASN A 205 8.70 15.25 -2.39
CA ASN A 205 7.98 16.49 -2.08
C ASN A 205 8.80 17.77 -2.38
N MET A 206 10.13 17.71 -2.31
CA MET A 206 10.99 18.85 -2.65
C MET A 206 11.07 19.08 -4.16
N VAL A 207 11.17 18.00 -4.94
CA VAL A 207 11.25 18.05 -6.40
C VAL A 207 9.88 18.37 -7.02
N HIS A 208 8.81 17.83 -6.43
CA HIS A 208 7.42 18.04 -6.84
C HIS A 208 6.61 18.65 -5.69
N PRO A 209 6.71 19.98 -5.46
CA PRO A 209 6.07 20.67 -4.33
C PRO A 209 4.53 20.62 -4.36
N GLU A 210 3.93 20.38 -5.52
CA GLU A 210 2.49 20.18 -5.71
C GLU A 210 1.98 18.83 -5.19
N LEU A 211 2.87 17.88 -4.90
CA LEU A 211 2.48 16.62 -4.27
C LEU A 211 2.00 16.88 -2.84
N PRO A 212 0.90 16.22 -2.41
CA PRO A 212 0.64 16.08 -0.99
C PRO A 212 1.85 15.48 -0.29
N LYS A 213 2.05 15.87 0.97
CA LYS A 213 3.14 15.34 1.79
C LYS A 213 3.10 13.80 1.78
N VAL A 214 4.19 13.16 1.37
CA VAL A 214 4.30 11.70 1.37
C VAL A 214 4.40 11.22 2.82
N THR A 215 3.31 10.61 3.31
CA THR A 215 3.21 10.14 4.70
C THR A 215 3.47 8.64 4.80
N ARG A 216 3.76 8.18 6.03
CA ARG A 216 3.93 6.76 6.36
C ARG A 216 2.66 5.94 6.19
N CYS A 217 1.51 6.57 6.42
CA CYS A 217 0.20 5.95 6.34
C CYS A 217 -0.73 6.82 5.50
N HIS A 218 -1.55 6.18 4.69
CA HIS A 218 -2.68 6.84 4.04
C HIS A 218 -3.95 6.62 4.89
N ASN A 219 -4.72 7.68 5.12
CA ASN A 219 -6.00 7.59 5.82
C ASN A 219 -7.17 7.60 4.82
N TYR A 220 -7.16 6.64 3.87
CA TYR A 220 -8.22 6.58 2.87
C TYR A 220 -9.52 6.08 3.49
N LYS A 221 -10.61 6.82 3.26
CA LYS A 221 -11.95 6.31 3.52
C LYS A 221 -12.27 5.22 2.49
N ILE A 222 -12.27 3.97 2.93
CA ILE A 222 -12.56 2.82 2.09
C ILE A 222 -14.05 2.78 1.72
N ASN A 223 -14.34 2.76 0.42
CA ASN A 223 -15.69 2.73 -0.11
C ASN A 223 -16.18 1.28 -0.24
N TYR A 224 -16.97 0.81 0.73
CA TYR A 224 -17.55 -0.52 0.70
C TYR A 224 -18.88 -0.51 -0.04
N LYS A 225 -19.15 -1.55 -0.84
CA LYS A 225 -20.44 -1.72 -1.51
C LYS A 225 -21.52 -2.17 -0.53
N ILE A 226 -21.15 -2.94 0.50
CA ILE A 226 -22.06 -3.58 1.43
C ILE A 226 -21.72 -3.12 2.84
N TYR A 227 -22.73 -2.74 3.60
CA TYR A 227 -22.60 -2.40 5.00
C TYR A 227 -23.51 -3.29 5.84
N TYR A 228 -22.97 -3.75 6.96
CA TYR A 228 -23.73 -4.37 8.03
C TYR A 228 -23.82 -3.37 9.18
N GLU A 229 -24.98 -3.27 9.81
CA GLU A 229 -25.21 -2.36 10.92
C GLU A 229 -25.61 -3.16 12.17
N CYS A 230 -25.07 -2.78 13.32
CA CYS A 230 -25.49 -3.35 14.59
C CYS A 230 -26.88 -2.84 14.96
N THR A 231 -27.76 -3.75 15.35
CA THR A 231 -29.14 -3.41 15.74
C THR A 231 -29.19 -2.52 16.99
N GLN A 232 -28.25 -2.70 17.92
CA GLN A 232 -28.16 -1.99 19.19
C GLN A 232 -27.38 -0.67 19.08
N CYS A 233 -26.06 -0.72 18.87
CA CYS A 233 -25.20 0.47 18.92
C CYS A 233 -25.01 1.20 17.57
N LYS A 234 -25.70 0.76 16.51
CA LYS A 234 -25.64 1.34 15.15
C LYS A 234 -24.24 1.39 14.50
N SER A 235 -23.25 0.72 15.07
CA SER A 235 -21.92 0.64 14.46
C SER A 235 -21.98 -0.10 13.13
N ARG A 236 -21.25 0.40 12.13
CA ARG A 236 -21.24 -0.12 10.77
C ARG A 236 -19.96 -0.87 10.43
N VAL A 237 -20.14 -1.99 9.74
CA VAL A 237 -19.06 -2.85 9.26
C VAL A 237 -19.17 -2.96 7.74
N GLY A 238 -18.21 -2.37 7.03
CA GLY A 238 -18.16 -2.41 5.56
C GLY A 238 -17.53 -3.69 5.01
N ARG A 239 -18.08 -4.21 3.90
CA ARG A 239 -17.61 -5.38 3.15
C ARG A 239 -17.76 -5.18 1.64
N TYR A 240 -16.93 -5.88 0.86
CA TYR A 240 -17.02 -5.86 -0.62
C TYR A 240 -17.97 -6.93 -1.18
N SER A 241 -18.29 -7.94 -0.39
CA SER A 241 -19.17 -9.07 -0.72
C SER A 241 -20.08 -9.37 0.46
N ARG A 242 -21.18 -10.10 0.22
CA ARG A 242 -22.07 -10.62 1.28
C ARG A 242 -21.46 -11.84 1.97
N SER A 243 -20.25 -11.67 2.50
CA SER A 243 -19.45 -12.74 3.09
C SER A 243 -19.46 -12.75 4.61
N LEU A 244 -20.13 -11.77 5.24
CA LEU A 244 -20.30 -11.75 6.69
C LEU A 244 -21.56 -12.53 7.02
N ASP A 245 -21.39 -13.64 7.73
CA ASP A 245 -22.46 -14.46 8.27
C ASP A 245 -22.94 -13.86 9.60
N THR A 246 -24.12 -13.24 9.58
CA THR A 246 -24.69 -12.56 10.75
C THR A 246 -25.14 -13.52 11.85
N THR A 247 -25.19 -14.83 11.59
CA THR A 247 -25.48 -15.84 12.63
C THR A 247 -24.25 -16.15 13.48
N ARG A 248 -23.05 -16.01 12.89
CA ARG A 248 -21.77 -16.32 13.55
C ARG A 248 -21.04 -15.08 14.04
N PHE A 249 -21.21 -13.95 13.36
CA PHE A 249 -20.50 -12.71 13.66
C PHE A 249 -21.40 -11.68 14.33
N ILE A 250 -20.92 -11.16 15.46
CA ILE A 250 -21.59 -10.13 16.26
C ILE A 250 -20.83 -8.81 16.20
N CYS A 251 -21.45 -7.75 16.70
CA CYS A 251 -20.83 -6.43 16.81
C CYS A 251 -19.60 -6.47 17.73
N ALA A 252 -18.45 -5.99 17.22
CA ALA A 252 -17.22 -5.94 18.01
C ALA A 252 -17.27 -4.94 19.19
N LYS A 253 -18.20 -3.98 19.19
CA LYS A 253 -18.33 -2.96 20.25
C LYS A 253 -19.25 -3.40 21.39
N CYS A 254 -20.47 -3.83 21.07
CA CYS A 254 -21.50 -4.13 22.07
C CYS A 254 -21.98 -5.59 22.06
N LYS A 255 -21.37 -6.45 21.24
CA LYS A 255 -21.75 -7.87 21.07
C LYS A 255 -23.18 -8.11 20.54
N GLY A 256 -23.91 -7.06 20.16
CA GLY A 256 -25.24 -7.17 19.54
C GLY A 256 -25.22 -7.72 18.12
N SER A 257 -26.38 -8.19 17.64
CA SER A 257 -26.56 -8.75 16.30
C SER A 257 -26.30 -7.74 15.18
N LEU A 258 -25.83 -8.24 14.04
CA LEU A 258 -25.57 -7.45 12.83
C LEU A 258 -26.66 -7.73 11.79
N VAL A 259 -27.13 -6.70 11.11
CA VAL A 259 -28.08 -6.81 9.99
C VAL A 259 -27.48 -6.18 8.74
N LEU A 260 -27.73 -6.81 7.58
CA LEU A 260 -27.31 -6.28 6.30
C LEU A 260 -28.15 -5.05 5.95
N LEU A 261 -27.50 -3.91 5.67
CA LEU A 261 -28.20 -2.74 5.16
C LEU A 261 -28.60 -2.95 3.69
N PRO A 262 -29.80 -2.50 3.28
CA PRO A 262 -30.19 -2.45 1.88
C PRO A 262 -29.18 -1.66 1.06
N LEU A 263 -28.91 -2.13 -0.16
CA LEU A 263 -28.14 -1.31 -1.10
C LEU A 263 -29.03 -0.15 -1.53
N THR A 264 -28.55 1.09 -1.43
CA THR A 264 -29.29 2.27 -1.84
C THR A 264 -28.71 2.85 -3.14
N ARG A 265 -29.57 3.50 -3.94
CA ARG A 265 -29.17 4.36 -5.05
C ARG A 265 -28.62 5.69 -4.51
N LYS A 266 -28.10 6.54 -5.40
CA LYS A 266 -27.58 7.88 -5.03
C LYS A 266 -28.65 8.78 -4.41
N ASP A 267 -29.91 8.57 -4.79
CA ASP A 267 -31.11 9.26 -4.27
C ASP A 267 -31.59 8.69 -2.92
N GLY A 268 -30.87 7.72 -2.33
CA GLY A 268 -31.25 7.09 -1.06
C GLY A 268 -32.29 5.97 -1.20
N THR A 269 -32.87 5.76 -2.39
CA THR A 269 -33.88 4.72 -2.58
C THR A 269 -33.27 3.32 -2.50
N PRO A 270 -33.86 2.37 -1.76
CA PRO A 270 -33.39 1.00 -1.74
C PRO A 270 -33.45 0.36 -3.13
N ILE A 271 -32.33 -0.21 -3.58
CA ILE A 271 -32.24 -1.01 -4.79
C ILE A 271 -32.93 -2.34 -4.53
N GLN A 272 -34.16 -2.50 -5.04
CA GLN A 272 -34.75 -3.82 -5.18
C GLN A 272 -33.98 -4.62 -6.25
N PRO A 273 -33.39 -5.78 -5.92
CA PRO A 273 -32.73 -6.60 -6.91
C PRO A 273 -33.78 -7.20 -7.85
N HIS A 274 -33.71 -6.88 -9.15
CA HIS A 274 -34.48 -7.61 -10.15
C HIS A 274 -33.90 -9.03 -10.27
N VAL A 275 -34.62 -10.02 -9.75
CA VAL A 275 -34.26 -11.43 -9.90
C VAL A 275 -34.86 -11.93 -11.21
N ARG A 276 -34.00 -12.35 -12.15
CA ARG A 276 -34.45 -12.91 -13.42
C ARG A 276 -35.36 -14.12 -13.16
N PRO A 277 -36.40 -14.37 -14.00
CA PRO A 277 -37.37 -15.45 -13.78
C PRO A 277 -36.73 -16.83 -13.48
N PHE A 278 -35.71 -17.22 -14.25
CA PHE A 278 -34.99 -18.47 -14.01
C PHE A 278 -34.28 -18.52 -12.65
N ALA A 279 -33.64 -17.42 -12.23
CA ALA A 279 -32.96 -17.36 -10.94
C ALA A 279 -33.95 -17.48 -9.77
N LYS A 280 -35.16 -16.89 -9.91
CA LYS A 280 -36.25 -17.06 -8.95
C LYS A 280 -36.71 -18.52 -8.89
N TYR A 281 -36.91 -19.15 -10.06
CA TYR A 281 -37.28 -20.57 -10.16
C TYR A 281 -36.23 -21.48 -9.49
N VAL A 282 -34.93 -21.24 -9.72
CA VAL A 282 -33.86 -21.98 -9.08
C VAL A 282 -33.91 -21.81 -7.55
N GLN A 283 -34.10 -20.59 -7.04
CA GLN A 283 -34.19 -20.35 -5.60
C GLN A 283 -35.32 -21.14 -4.93
N GLU A 284 -36.48 -21.21 -5.58
CA GLU A 284 -37.67 -21.88 -5.06
C GLU A 284 -37.55 -23.42 -5.12
N ASN A 285 -36.89 -23.97 -6.14
CA ASN A 285 -36.92 -25.41 -6.44
C ASN A 285 -35.63 -26.16 -6.13
N TYR A 286 -34.48 -25.48 -5.99
CA TYR A 286 -33.17 -26.14 -5.82
C TYR A 286 -33.13 -27.11 -4.63
N ARG A 287 -33.65 -26.71 -3.47
CA ARG A 287 -33.67 -27.58 -2.27
C ARG A 287 -34.60 -28.79 -2.40
N LYS A 288 -35.62 -28.70 -3.26
CA LYS A 288 -36.53 -29.82 -3.53
C LYS A 288 -35.83 -30.82 -4.44
N VAL A 289 -35.35 -30.36 -5.60
CA VAL A 289 -34.63 -31.19 -6.57
C VAL A 289 -33.38 -31.82 -5.96
N LYS A 290 -32.61 -31.10 -5.14
CA LYS A 290 -31.42 -31.67 -4.49
C LYS A 290 -31.76 -32.76 -3.48
N ARG A 291 -32.94 -32.73 -2.85
CA ARG A 291 -33.37 -33.77 -1.88
C ARG A 291 -34.02 -34.96 -2.58
N GLU A 292 -34.83 -34.72 -3.60
CA GLU A 292 -35.48 -35.78 -4.41
C GLU A 292 -34.48 -36.62 -5.19
N THR A 293 -33.29 -36.08 -5.43
CA THR A 293 -32.26 -36.72 -6.24
C THR A 293 -30.99 -36.86 -5.41
N GLU A 294 -30.95 -37.87 -4.53
CA GLU A 294 -29.80 -38.20 -3.69
C GLU A 294 -28.56 -38.57 -4.54
N GLY A 295 -27.38 -38.13 -4.09
CA GLY A 295 -26.10 -38.42 -4.75
C GLY A 295 -25.73 -37.57 -5.97
N ILE A 296 -26.58 -36.62 -6.36
CA ILE A 296 -26.39 -35.87 -7.61
C ILE A 296 -25.58 -34.59 -7.43
N SER A 297 -24.71 -34.31 -8.40
CA SER A 297 -23.82 -33.15 -8.37
C SER A 297 -24.59 -31.84 -8.49
N HIS A 298 -24.01 -30.74 -8.00
CA HIS A 298 -24.59 -29.41 -8.18
C HIS A 298 -24.86 -29.10 -9.66
N GLY A 299 -23.97 -29.52 -10.56
CA GLY A 299 -24.11 -29.29 -12.00
C GLY A 299 -25.34 -29.97 -12.59
N ASP A 300 -25.65 -31.17 -12.12
CA ASP A 300 -26.78 -31.96 -12.60
C ASP A 300 -28.12 -31.43 -12.07
N VAL A 301 -28.15 -30.97 -10.81
CA VAL A 301 -29.31 -30.25 -10.25
C VAL A 301 -29.61 -29.00 -11.09
N MET A 302 -28.59 -28.22 -11.45
CA MET A 302 -28.77 -27.04 -12.30
C MET A 302 -29.26 -27.39 -13.70
N ARG A 303 -28.79 -28.52 -14.27
CA ARG A 303 -29.23 -29.02 -15.58
C ARG A 303 -30.71 -29.43 -15.57
N LYS A 304 -31.14 -30.15 -14.53
CA LYS A 304 -32.54 -30.54 -14.32
C LYS A 304 -33.44 -29.32 -14.19
N LEU A 305 -33.10 -28.38 -13.29
CA LEU A 305 -33.85 -27.13 -13.11
C LEU A 305 -33.95 -26.30 -14.40
N SER A 306 -32.92 -26.32 -15.25
CA SER A 306 -32.94 -25.61 -16.54
C SER A 306 -33.96 -26.23 -17.50
N LYS A 307 -33.99 -27.57 -17.60
CA LYS A 307 -34.98 -28.29 -18.42
C LYS A 307 -36.40 -28.06 -17.90
N ASP A 308 -36.60 -28.18 -16.59
CA ASP A 308 -37.92 -28.01 -15.96
C ASP A 308 -38.44 -26.58 -16.15
N PHE A 309 -37.55 -25.58 -16.09
CA PHE A 309 -37.92 -24.18 -16.34
C PHE A 309 -38.31 -23.93 -17.80
N ILE A 310 -37.61 -24.52 -18.77
CA ILE A 310 -37.96 -24.40 -20.19
C ILE A 310 -39.32 -25.06 -20.44
N ALA A 311 -39.55 -26.27 -19.93
CA ALA A 311 -40.81 -26.97 -20.05
C ALA A 311 -41.97 -26.17 -19.42
N LYS A 312 -41.75 -25.59 -18.24
CA LYS A 312 -42.72 -24.70 -17.59
C LYS A 312 -43.00 -23.45 -18.41
N LYS A 313 -41.98 -22.87 -19.05
CA LYS A 313 -42.15 -21.69 -19.90
C LYS A 313 -42.99 -22.01 -21.15
N GLN A 314 -42.72 -23.16 -21.77
CA GLN A 314 -43.47 -23.66 -22.94
C GLN A 314 -44.92 -24.00 -22.59
N SER A 315 -45.19 -24.57 -21.42
CA SER A 315 -46.56 -24.88 -20.98
C SER A 315 -47.36 -23.66 -20.52
N GLN A 316 -46.69 -22.56 -20.16
CA GLN A 316 -47.33 -21.31 -19.71
C GLN A 316 -47.44 -20.24 -20.81
N GLY A 317 -47.04 -20.53 -22.06
CA GLY A 317 -47.23 -19.62 -23.19
C GLY A 317 -46.50 -18.27 -23.07
N LEU A 318 -45.29 -18.27 -22.51
CA LEU A 318 -44.40 -17.11 -22.35
C LEU A 318 -43.11 -17.25 -23.18
#